data_AF-A0A563E7V8-F1
#
_entry.id   AF-A0A563E7V8-F1
#
_cell.length_a   1.000
_cell.length_b   1.000
_cell.length_c   1.000
_cell.angle_alpha   90.00
_cell.angle_beta   90.00
_cell.angle_gamma   90.00
#
_symmetry.space_group_name_H-M   'P 1'
#
loop_
_entity.id
_entity.type
_entity.pdbx_description
1 polymer ?
#
loop_
_entity_poly.entity_id
_entity_poly.type
_entity_poly.pdbx_seq_one_letter_code
_entity_poly.pdbx_strand_id
1 'polypeptide(L)'
;MGSVRVAIVGVGNCASSLVQGVEYYKDASPEASVPGLMHVKFGEYHVNDVEFVAAFDVDAKKVGFDLSEAINSSENNTIKIADVPPTGITVQRGVTNDGLGKYYRLTIEESDAEPVDIVQALKDSKADVLVSYLPVGSEIADKYYAQCAIDANVAFVNALPVFIASDPEWAKKFEDAGVPIIGDDIKSQVGATITHRVMAKLFEDRGVQLDRTFQLNVGGNMDFKNMLERDRLESKKLSKTQAVTSNLEHDLGARNVHIGPSDYVQWLDDRKWAYVRLEGRAFGDVPLNLEYKLEVWDSPNSAGIIIDAIRAAKIAKDRGIGGPLLSPAAYLMKSPPEQRRDEVGRAKLEAFISGDEPR
;
A
#
# COMPACT_ATOMS: atom_id res chain seq x y z
N MET A 1 -9.82 -26.34 -6.16
CA MET A 1 -9.70 -24.98 -5.60
C MET A 1 -8.22 -24.77 -5.29
N GLY A 2 -7.66 -23.64 -5.71
CA GLY A 2 -6.21 -23.42 -5.70
C GLY A 2 -5.81 -22.38 -4.66
N SER A 3 -4.59 -22.49 -4.15
CA SER A 3 -3.99 -21.46 -3.31
C SER A 3 -3.51 -20.26 -4.13
N VAL A 4 -3.33 -19.13 -3.44
CA VAL A 4 -2.72 -17.90 -3.92
C VAL A 4 -1.31 -17.82 -3.35
N ARG A 5 -0.32 -18.24 -4.13
CA ARG A 5 1.09 -18.25 -3.69
C ARG A 5 1.67 -16.84 -3.73
N VAL A 6 2.01 -16.28 -2.58
CA VAL A 6 2.47 -14.89 -2.44
C VAL A 6 3.95 -14.83 -2.11
N ALA A 7 4.68 -14.05 -2.90
CA ALA A 7 6.01 -13.59 -2.58
C ALA A 7 5.96 -12.15 -2.04
N ILE A 8 6.82 -11.81 -1.07
CA ILE A 8 6.92 -10.47 -0.49
C ILE A 8 8.30 -9.89 -0.76
N VAL A 9 8.38 -8.64 -1.24
CA VAL A 9 9.63 -7.86 -1.22
C VAL A 9 9.50 -6.70 -0.23
N GLY A 10 10.41 -6.67 0.75
CA GLY A 10 10.37 -5.76 1.89
C GLY A 10 9.55 -6.33 3.04
N VAL A 11 10.20 -6.96 4.03
CA VAL A 11 9.55 -7.58 5.20
C VAL A 11 9.40 -6.54 6.32
N GLY A 12 8.73 -5.42 6.03
CA GLY A 12 8.47 -4.30 6.95
C GLY A 12 7.19 -4.45 7.80
N ASN A 13 6.74 -3.37 8.43
CA ASN A 13 5.48 -3.35 9.19
C ASN A 13 4.25 -3.74 8.36
N CYS A 14 4.19 -3.33 7.08
CA CYS A 14 3.10 -3.73 6.17
C CYS A 14 3.09 -5.24 5.94
N ALA A 15 4.26 -5.84 5.69
CA ALA A 15 4.38 -7.30 5.56
C ALA A 15 3.99 -8.01 6.86
N SER A 16 4.41 -7.48 8.02
CA SER A 16 4.02 -8.01 9.32
C SER A 16 2.50 -7.99 9.53
N SER A 17 1.85 -6.88 9.19
CA SER A 17 0.39 -6.75 9.28
C SER A 17 -0.34 -7.68 8.30
N LEU A 18 0.21 -7.87 7.10
CA LEU A 18 -0.33 -8.79 6.09
C LEU A 18 -0.26 -10.25 6.58
N VAL A 19 0.91 -10.72 6.99
CA VAL A 19 1.12 -12.11 7.44
C VAL A 19 0.27 -12.41 8.67
N GLN A 20 0.28 -11.51 9.66
CA GLN A 20 -0.58 -11.66 10.84
C GLN A 20 -2.07 -11.57 10.50
N GLY A 21 -2.47 -10.72 9.55
CA GLY A 21 -3.86 -10.58 9.13
C GLY A 21 -4.41 -11.84 8.45
N VAL A 22 -3.60 -12.50 7.62
CA VAL A 22 -3.95 -13.80 7.02
C VAL A 22 -4.14 -14.85 8.11
N GLU A 23 -3.21 -14.96 9.05
CA GLU A 23 -3.31 -15.89 10.19
C GLU A 23 -4.53 -15.60 11.07
N TYR A 24 -4.80 -14.33 11.35
CA TYR A 24 -5.92 -13.90 12.22
C TYR A 24 -7.29 -14.26 11.64
N TYR A 25 -7.44 -14.18 10.32
CA TYR A 25 -8.72 -14.43 9.63
C TYR A 25 -8.79 -15.78 8.91
N LYS A 26 -7.84 -16.69 9.14
CA LYS A 26 -7.78 -17.98 8.45
C LYS A 26 -9.04 -18.85 8.65
N ASP A 27 -9.68 -18.73 9.81
CA ASP A 27 -10.87 -19.50 10.20
C ASP A 27 -12.18 -18.67 10.11
N ALA A 28 -12.14 -17.47 9.49
CA ALA A 28 -13.32 -16.65 9.34
C ALA A 28 -14.38 -17.35 8.47
N SER A 29 -15.67 -17.17 8.80
CA SER A 29 -16.76 -17.68 7.95
C SER A 29 -16.71 -16.98 6.59
N PRO A 30 -16.86 -17.69 5.45
CA PRO A 30 -16.90 -17.06 4.13
C PRO A 30 -17.95 -15.94 3.98
N GLU A 31 -19.04 -16.02 4.75
CA GLU A 31 -20.18 -15.09 4.77
C GLU A 31 -20.02 -13.98 5.81
N ALA A 32 -18.97 -14.01 6.63
CA ALA A 32 -18.75 -12.99 7.65
C ALA A 32 -18.34 -11.66 7.02
N SER A 33 -18.82 -10.57 7.62
CA SER A 33 -18.31 -9.23 7.34
C SER A 33 -17.13 -8.94 8.26
N VAL A 34 -15.92 -8.88 7.71
CA VAL A 34 -14.69 -8.59 8.44
C VAL A 34 -14.24 -7.15 8.20
N PRO A 35 -13.93 -6.36 9.25
CA PRO A 35 -13.43 -5.00 9.09
C PRO A 35 -12.16 -4.96 8.23
N GLY A 36 -12.20 -4.17 7.15
CA GLY A 36 -11.05 -3.93 6.28
C GLY A 36 -10.90 -4.88 5.10
N LEU A 37 -11.73 -5.91 5.00
CA LEU A 37 -11.85 -6.75 3.82
C LEU A 37 -13.14 -6.40 3.08
N MET A 38 -13.10 -6.42 1.74
CA MET A 38 -14.34 -6.41 0.97
C MET A 38 -15.13 -7.70 1.20
N HIS A 39 -14.44 -8.83 1.09
CA HIS A 39 -15.00 -10.17 1.26
C HIS A 39 -14.02 -11.07 1.98
N VAL A 40 -14.51 -11.93 2.86
CA VAL A 40 -13.72 -13.03 3.43
C VAL A 40 -13.37 -14.03 2.31
N LYS A 41 -14.38 -14.41 1.50
CA LYS A 41 -14.18 -15.13 0.24
C LYS A 41 -14.31 -14.18 -0.95
N PHE A 42 -13.17 -13.78 -1.51
CA PHE A 42 -13.06 -12.85 -2.64
C PHE A 42 -13.06 -13.63 -3.96
N GLY A 43 -14.22 -13.70 -4.61
CA GLY A 43 -14.46 -14.61 -5.72
C GLY A 43 -14.39 -16.06 -5.23
N GLU A 44 -13.44 -16.83 -5.75
CA GLU A 44 -13.20 -18.20 -5.28
C GLU A 44 -12.20 -18.28 -4.10
N TYR A 45 -11.54 -17.18 -3.74
CA TYR A 45 -10.41 -17.17 -2.81
C TYR A 45 -10.78 -16.69 -1.41
N HIS A 46 -10.73 -17.60 -0.44
CA HIS A 46 -10.77 -17.31 0.98
C HIS A 46 -9.49 -16.59 1.45
N VAL A 47 -9.52 -15.91 2.59
CA VAL A 47 -8.30 -15.34 3.21
C VAL A 47 -7.23 -16.41 3.45
N ASN A 48 -7.67 -17.59 3.91
CA ASN A 48 -6.81 -18.76 4.15
C ASN A 48 -6.21 -19.38 2.88
N ASP A 49 -6.69 -19.01 1.68
CA ASP A 49 -6.07 -19.47 0.45
C ASP A 49 -4.78 -18.68 0.12
N VAL A 50 -4.49 -17.60 0.86
CA VAL A 50 -3.24 -16.83 0.73
C VAL A 50 -2.10 -17.58 1.42
N GLU A 51 -1.18 -18.13 0.63
CA GLU A 51 -0.03 -18.88 1.10
C GLU A 51 1.25 -18.10 0.79
N PHE A 52 2.04 -17.74 1.81
CA PHE A 52 3.35 -17.16 1.57
C PHE A 52 4.32 -18.25 1.08
N VAL A 53 5.12 -17.95 0.05
CA VAL A 53 6.06 -18.93 -0.55
C VAL A 53 7.48 -18.42 -0.72
N ALA A 54 7.67 -17.10 -0.67
CA ALA A 54 8.98 -16.47 -0.74
C ALA A 54 8.94 -15.10 -0.06
N ALA A 55 10.07 -14.67 0.50
CA ALA A 55 10.23 -13.34 1.05
C ALA A 55 11.65 -12.83 0.75
N PHE A 56 11.76 -11.54 0.48
CA PHE A 56 13.03 -10.87 0.17
C PHE A 56 13.20 -9.63 1.04
N ASP A 57 14.37 -9.48 1.65
CA ASP A 57 14.77 -8.28 2.39
C ASP A 57 16.27 -8.02 2.19
N VAL A 58 16.76 -6.91 2.74
CA VAL A 58 18.17 -6.51 2.70
C VAL A 58 18.76 -6.30 4.10
N ASP A 59 17.92 -6.27 5.14
CA ASP A 59 18.34 -6.10 6.53
C ASP A 59 19.00 -7.38 7.06
N ALA A 60 20.18 -7.25 7.67
CA ALA A 60 20.93 -8.35 8.29
C ALA A 60 20.16 -9.07 9.40
N LYS A 61 19.19 -8.40 10.06
CA LYS A 61 18.33 -8.99 11.09
C LYS A 61 17.12 -9.73 10.52
N LYS A 62 16.94 -9.76 9.20
CA LYS A 62 15.80 -10.40 8.52
C LYS A 62 16.26 -11.46 7.53
N VAL A 63 17.28 -11.15 6.72
CA VAL A 63 17.84 -12.11 5.76
C VAL A 63 18.39 -13.34 6.50
N GLY A 64 17.99 -14.53 6.05
CA GLY A 64 18.38 -15.82 6.66
C GLY A 64 17.47 -16.30 7.79
N PHE A 65 16.49 -15.50 8.23
CA PHE A 65 15.53 -15.89 9.27
C PHE A 65 14.21 -16.39 8.66
N ASP A 66 13.42 -17.15 9.43
CA ASP A 66 12.07 -17.53 9.03
C ASP A 66 11.18 -16.29 8.91
N LEU A 67 10.25 -16.27 7.95
CA LEU A 67 9.31 -15.17 7.77
C LEU A 67 8.53 -14.86 9.07
N SER A 68 8.14 -15.87 9.87
CA SER A 68 7.42 -15.66 11.15
C SER A 68 8.25 -14.88 12.17
N GLU A 69 9.58 -15.01 12.12
CA GLU A 69 10.50 -14.26 12.97
C GLU A 69 10.79 -12.88 12.37
N ALA A 70 11.11 -12.83 11.07
CA ALA A 70 11.49 -11.61 10.37
C ALA A 70 10.42 -10.51 10.41
N ILE A 71 9.13 -10.87 10.42
CA ILE A 71 8.03 -9.90 10.57
C ILE A 71 8.02 -9.18 11.92
N ASN A 72 8.73 -9.68 12.93
CA ASN A 72 8.88 -9.09 14.27
C ASN A 72 10.31 -8.58 14.54
N SER A 73 11.21 -8.63 13.55
CA SER A 73 12.63 -8.30 13.71
C SER A 73 12.98 -6.87 13.28
N SER A 74 14.15 -6.41 13.73
CA SER A 74 14.70 -5.08 13.42
C SER A 74 13.76 -3.96 13.88
N GLU A 75 13.52 -2.97 13.03
CA GLU A 75 12.66 -1.82 13.30
C GLU A 75 11.17 -2.09 13.00
N ASN A 76 10.77 -3.36 12.83
CA ASN A 76 9.34 -3.69 12.75
C ASN A 76 8.71 -3.53 14.14
N ASN A 77 7.66 -2.72 14.23
CA ASN A 77 7.03 -2.29 15.46
C ASN A 77 5.51 -2.09 15.31
N THR A 78 4.88 -2.80 14.38
CA THR A 78 3.42 -2.81 14.28
C THR A 78 2.75 -3.59 15.40
N ILE A 79 1.47 -3.34 15.61
CA ILE A 79 0.68 -4.02 16.64
C ILE A 79 0.60 -5.51 16.34
N LYS A 80 0.84 -6.34 17.35
CA LYS A 80 0.66 -7.79 17.24
C LYS A 80 -0.82 -8.14 17.37
N ILE A 81 -1.38 -8.74 16.33
CA ILE A 81 -2.78 -9.19 16.30
C ILE A 81 -2.91 -10.72 16.30
N ALA A 82 -1.88 -11.44 15.87
CA ALA A 82 -1.87 -12.91 15.84
C ALA A 82 -0.47 -13.47 16.16
N ASP A 83 -0.44 -14.69 16.70
CA ASP A 83 0.77 -15.51 16.78
C ASP A 83 0.94 -16.27 15.46
N VAL A 84 1.99 -15.94 14.70
CA VAL A 84 2.27 -16.59 13.42
C VAL A 84 3.19 -17.80 13.66
N PRO A 85 2.77 -19.04 13.31
CA PRO A 85 3.62 -20.22 13.45
C PRO A 85 4.80 -20.17 12.47
N PRO A 86 5.89 -20.93 12.71
CA PRO A 86 7.01 -21.06 11.78
C PRO A 86 6.52 -21.40 10.37
N THR A 87 6.96 -20.61 9.39
CA THR A 87 6.47 -20.74 8.02
C THR A 87 7.30 -21.72 7.19
N GLY A 88 8.54 -21.98 7.59
CA GLY A 88 9.54 -22.69 6.78
C GLY A 88 10.10 -21.85 5.64
N ILE A 89 9.73 -20.57 5.54
CA ILE A 89 10.15 -19.66 4.48
C ILE A 89 11.32 -18.82 5.00
N THR A 90 12.53 -19.15 4.56
CA THR A 90 13.68 -18.31 4.84
C THR A 90 13.63 -17.02 4.02
N VAL A 91 13.74 -15.86 4.66
CA VAL A 91 13.85 -14.58 3.98
C VAL A 91 15.17 -14.53 3.22
N GLN A 92 15.07 -14.41 1.90
CA GLN A 92 16.21 -14.39 0.99
C GLN A 92 16.79 -12.98 0.85
N ARG A 93 18.07 -12.92 0.49
CA ARG A 93 18.74 -11.65 0.20
C ARG A 93 18.23 -11.07 -1.12
N GLY A 94 17.49 -9.97 -1.05
CA GLY A 94 17.03 -9.23 -2.22
C GLY A 94 18.12 -8.33 -2.81
N VAL A 95 17.86 -7.71 -3.96
CA VAL A 95 18.70 -6.64 -4.53
C VAL A 95 18.34 -5.30 -3.88
N THR A 96 19.37 -4.58 -3.41
CA THR A 96 19.19 -3.34 -2.63
C THR A 96 18.84 -2.13 -3.48
N ASN A 97 19.59 -1.86 -4.56
CA ASN A 97 19.48 -0.63 -5.38
C ASN A 97 19.31 0.64 -4.49
N ASP A 98 18.29 1.44 -4.76
CA ASP A 98 17.89 2.63 -3.99
C ASP A 98 16.87 2.31 -2.87
N GLY A 99 16.77 1.06 -2.44
CA GLY A 99 15.97 0.60 -1.30
C GLY A 99 16.27 1.34 0.00
N LEU A 100 17.57 1.53 0.29
CA LEU A 100 18.04 2.09 1.55
C LEU A 100 18.48 3.56 1.38
N GLY A 101 17.62 4.47 1.84
CA GLY A 101 17.91 5.90 1.98
C GLY A 101 18.85 6.19 3.16
N LYS A 102 19.18 7.47 3.36
CA LYS A 102 20.14 7.89 4.39
C LYS A 102 19.74 7.40 5.78
N TYR A 103 18.50 7.62 6.18
CA TYR A 103 18.04 7.25 7.53
C TYR A 103 17.95 5.74 7.74
N TYR A 104 17.62 4.98 6.70
CA TYR A 104 17.67 3.51 6.76
C TYR A 104 19.10 3.02 6.99
N ARG A 105 20.07 3.52 6.21
CA ARG A 105 21.50 3.15 6.34
C ARG A 105 22.11 3.55 7.68
N LEU A 106 21.54 4.54 8.36
CA LEU A 106 21.95 4.94 9.71
C LEU A 106 21.29 4.11 10.83
N THR A 107 20.27 3.31 10.50
CA THR A 107 19.46 2.61 11.51
C THR A 107 19.64 1.10 11.45
N ILE A 108 19.75 0.54 10.24
CA ILE A 108 19.90 -0.91 10.04
C ILE A 108 21.25 -1.23 9.43
N GLU A 109 21.67 -2.48 9.59
CA GLU A 109 22.82 -3.06 8.91
C GLU A 109 22.33 -3.84 7.69
N GLU A 110 22.93 -3.57 6.54
CA GLU A 110 22.64 -4.31 5.30
C GLU A 110 23.31 -5.69 5.39
N SER A 111 22.59 -6.75 5.01
CA SER A 111 23.10 -8.12 5.05
C SER A 111 24.28 -8.33 4.10
N ASP A 112 25.34 -8.95 4.63
CA ASP A 112 26.55 -9.37 3.89
C ASP A 112 26.32 -10.55 2.92
N ALA A 113 25.13 -11.17 2.94
CA ALA A 113 24.80 -12.20 1.97
C ALA A 113 24.75 -11.63 0.54
N GLU A 114 25.09 -12.45 -0.44
CA GLU A 114 24.96 -12.09 -1.85
C GLU A 114 23.47 -12.11 -2.27
N PRO A 115 22.99 -11.13 -3.05
CA PRO A 115 21.64 -11.14 -3.59
C PRO A 115 21.36 -12.38 -4.43
N VAL A 116 20.21 -13.00 -4.22
CA VAL A 116 19.76 -14.15 -5.03
C VAL A 116 19.26 -13.70 -6.40
N ASP A 117 19.18 -14.63 -7.35
CA ASP A 117 18.45 -14.41 -8.60
C ASP A 117 16.94 -14.39 -8.29
N ILE A 118 16.36 -13.18 -8.27
CA ILE A 118 14.95 -12.97 -7.95
C ILE A 118 14.03 -13.71 -8.93
N VAL A 119 14.35 -13.72 -10.23
CA VAL A 119 13.51 -14.38 -11.25
C VAL A 119 13.50 -15.88 -11.01
N GLN A 120 14.66 -16.47 -10.74
CA GLN A 120 14.76 -17.89 -10.43
C GLN A 120 14.04 -18.24 -9.12
N ALA A 121 14.22 -17.44 -8.07
CA ALA A 121 13.56 -17.64 -6.78
C ALA A 121 12.02 -17.58 -6.89
N LEU A 122 11.48 -16.65 -7.69
CA LEU A 122 10.05 -16.56 -7.98
C LEU A 122 9.53 -17.78 -8.75
N LYS A 123 10.30 -18.28 -9.73
CA LYS A 123 9.96 -19.48 -10.50
C LYS A 123 9.99 -20.74 -9.63
N ASP A 124 11.01 -20.90 -8.80
CA ASP A 124 11.20 -22.07 -7.93
C ASP A 124 10.12 -22.16 -6.84
N SER A 125 9.76 -21.01 -6.26
CA SER A 125 8.63 -20.89 -5.32
C SER A 125 7.26 -20.97 -5.98
N LYS A 126 7.21 -20.95 -7.32
CA LYS A 126 5.97 -20.94 -8.14
C LYS A 126 5.02 -19.82 -7.74
N ALA A 127 5.57 -18.66 -7.37
CA ALA A 127 4.78 -17.53 -6.90
C ALA A 127 3.69 -17.14 -7.92
N ASP A 128 2.51 -16.81 -7.42
CA ASP A 128 1.43 -16.25 -8.23
C ASP A 128 1.44 -14.74 -8.24
N VAL A 129 1.71 -14.15 -7.08
CA VAL A 129 1.70 -12.70 -6.86
C VAL A 129 2.96 -12.29 -6.10
N LEU A 130 3.64 -11.24 -6.54
CA LEU A 130 4.69 -10.54 -5.81
C LEU A 130 4.12 -9.23 -5.27
N VAL A 131 4.19 -9.04 -3.96
CA VAL A 131 3.77 -7.80 -3.28
C VAL A 131 5.01 -6.97 -2.94
N SER A 132 5.03 -5.72 -3.40
CA SER A 132 6.13 -4.79 -3.12
C SER A 132 5.80 -3.84 -1.99
N TYR A 133 6.58 -3.94 -0.90
CA TYR A 133 6.56 -3.07 0.28
C TYR A 133 7.90 -2.36 0.48
N LEU A 134 8.58 -2.03 -0.61
CA LEU A 134 9.81 -1.26 -0.56
C LEU A 134 9.60 0.14 0.06
N PRO A 135 10.65 0.74 0.65
CA PRO A 135 10.58 2.09 1.18
C PRO A 135 10.19 3.13 0.13
N VAL A 136 9.54 4.21 0.58
CA VAL A 136 9.22 5.35 -0.31
C VAL A 136 10.50 5.93 -0.92
N GLY A 137 10.44 6.17 -2.24
CA GLY A 137 11.56 6.72 -3.02
C GLY A 137 12.51 5.67 -3.57
N SER A 138 12.13 4.38 -3.55
CA SER A 138 12.90 3.27 -4.11
C SER A 138 12.48 2.95 -5.55
N GLU A 139 12.69 3.91 -6.46
CA GLU A 139 12.23 3.82 -7.84
C GLU A 139 12.98 2.76 -8.65
N ILE A 140 14.31 2.71 -8.53
CA ILE A 140 15.15 1.76 -9.25
C ILE A 140 14.89 0.34 -8.74
N ALA A 141 14.80 0.17 -7.42
CA ALA A 141 14.51 -1.11 -6.80
C ALA A 141 13.12 -1.62 -7.22
N ASP A 142 12.08 -0.80 -7.10
CA ASP A 142 10.72 -1.27 -7.37
C ASP A 142 10.48 -1.60 -8.85
N LYS A 143 11.04 -0.79 -9.76
CA LYS A 143 11.08 -1.10 -11.20
C LYS A 143 11.89 -2.38 -11.50
N TYR A 144 12.99 -2.62 -10.78
CA TYR A 144 13.74 -3.87 -10.91
C TYR A 144 12.88 -5.08 -10.51
N TYR A 145 12.20 -5.05 -9.36
CA TYR A 145 11.32 -6.14 -8.93
C TYR A 145 10.10 -6.32 -9.84
N ALA A 146 9.54 -5.23 -10.38
CA ALA A 146 8.47 -5.28 -11.37
C ALA A 146 8.94 -5.99 -12.66
N GLN A 147 10.17 -5.72 -13.13
CA GLN A 147 10.75 -6.45 -14.26
C GLN A 147 10.95 -7.93 -13.91
N CYS A 148 11.44 -8.26 -12.72
CA CYS A 148 11.58 -9.65 -12.30
C CYS A 148 10.24 -10.39 -12.24
N ALA A 149 9.16 -9.71 -11.83
CA ALA A 149 7.81 -10.26 -11.83
C ALA A 149 7.33 -10.58 -13.26
N ILE A 150 7.58 -9.67 -14.22
CA ILE A 150 7.32 -9.89 -15.64
C ILE A 150 8.09 -11.12 -16.15
N ASP A 151 9.40 -11.17 -15.91
CA ASP A 151 10.29 -12.22 -16.42
C ASP A 151 10.01 -13.60 -15.78
N ALA A 152 9.36 -13.61 -14.62
CA ALA A 152 8.90 -14.80 -13.91
C ALA A 152 7.42 -15.17 -14.19
N ASN A 153 6.68 -14.37 -14.95
CA ASN A 153 5.23 -14.52 -15.16
C ASN A 153 4.44 -14.54 -13.82
N VAL A 154 4.77 -13.60 -12.94
CA VAL A 154 4.19 -13.42 -11.60
C VAL A 154 3.45 -12.08 -11.57
N ALA A 155 2.19 -12.08 -11.11
CA ALA A 155 1.43 -10.84 -11.01
C ALA A 155 2.07 -9.89 -9.99
N PHE A 156 1.98 -8.58 -10.20
CA PHE A 156 2.66 -7.60 -9.34
C PHE A 156 1.65 -6.71 -8.60
N VAL A 157 1.81 -6.55 -7.29
CA VAL A 157 1.04 -5.61 -6.47
C VAL A 157 1.99 -4.56 -5.92
N ASN A 158 1.89 -3.35 -6.45
CA ASN A 158 2.72 -2.22 -6.06
C ASN A 158 2.05 -1.42 -4.93
N ALA A 159 2.57 -1.53 -3.70
CA ALA A 159 2.01 -0.81 -2.56
C ALA A 159 2.61 0.60 -2.34
N LEU A 160 3.66 0.97 -3.07
CA LEU A 160 4.41 2.21 -2.86
C LEU A 160 4.14 3.26 -3.95
N PRO A 161 4.44 4.55 -3.71
CA PRO A 161 4.18 5.62 -4.67
C PRO A 161 5.26 5.75 -5.75
N VAL A 162 5.67 4.62 -6.35
CA VAL A 162 6.47 4.58 -7.57
C VAL A 162 5.51 4.29 -8.73
N PHE A 163 5.57 5.07 -9.80
CA PHE A 163 4.67 4.88 -10.93
C PHE A 163 5.12 3.70 -11.78
N ILE A 164 4.31 2.64 -11.79
CA ILE A 164 4.52 1.41 -12.56
C ILE A 164 3.23 1.05 -13.27
N ALA A 165 2.14 0.78 -12.54
CA ALA A 165 0.85 0.50 -13.17
C ALA A 165 0.31 1.75 -13.90
N SER A 166 0.54 2.93 -13.32
CA SER A 166 0.11 4.22 -13.86
C SER A 166 1.08 4.83 -14.89
N ASP A 167 2.25 4.22 -15.10
CA ASP A 167 3.20 4.60 -16.15
C ASP A 167 2.85 3.85 -17.45
N PRO A 168 2.55 4.54 -18.57
CA PRO A 168 2.16 3.89 -19.82
C PRO A 168 3.19 2.91 -20.39
N GLU A 169 4.49 3.13 -20.17
CA GLU A 169 5.54 2.23 -20.66
C GLU A 169 5.51 0.91 -19.88
N TRP A 170 5.40 1.00 -18.55
CA TRP A 170 5.33 -0.17 -17.68
C TRP A 170 4.00 -0.92 -17.84
N ALA A 171 2.88 -0.20 -17.89
CA ALA A 171 1.58 -0.76 -18.20
C ALA A 171 1.61 -1.62 -19.47
N LYS A 172 2.25 -1.12 -20.53
CA LYS A 172 2.43 -1.85 -21.79
C LYS A 172 3.32 -3.09 -21.62
N LYS A 173 4.42 -3.02 -20.86
CA LYS A 173 5.27 -4.20 -20.61
C LYS A 173 4.51 -5.34 -19.92
N PHE A 174 3.67 -5.01 -18.93
CA PHE A 174 2.81 -6.00 -18.26
C PHE A 174 1.74 -6.56 -19.20
N GLU A 175 1.13 -5.72 -20.05
CA GLU A 175 0.13 -6.16 -21.04
C GLU A 175 0.75 -7.07 -22.11
N ASP A 176 1.88 -6.68 -22.69
CA ASP A 176 2.61 -7.45 -23.70
C ASP A 176 3.09 -8.82 -23.17
N ALA A 177 3.43 -8.90 -21.88
CA ALA A 177 3.83 -10.14 -21.23
C ALA A 177 2.66 -11.02 -20.75
N GLY A 178 1.41 -10.52 -20.79
CA GLY A 178 0.26 -11.23 -20.24
C GLY A 178 0.26 -11.33 -18.70
N VAL A 179 0.98 -10.42 -18.02
CA VAL A 179 1.16 -10.44 -16.56
C VAL A 179 0.29 -9.37 -15.91
N PRO A 180 -0.56 -9.70 -14.91
CA PRO A 180 -1.38 -8.70 -14.23
C PRO A 180 -0.55 -7.78 -13.32
N ILE A 181 -0.93 -6.51 -13.24
CA ILE A 181 -0.43 -5.57 -12.24
C ILE A 181 -1.56 -4.79 -11.57
N ILE A 182 -1.45 -4.58 -10.25
CA ILE A 182 -2.27 -3.63 -9.49
C ILE A 182 -1.34 -2.61 -8.84
N GLY A 183 -1.58 -1.33 -9.08
CA GLY A 183 -0.84 -0.22 -8.53
C GLY A 183 -1.48 1.12 -8.92
N ASP A 184 -0.99 2.26 -8.43
CA ASP A 184 0.17 2.42 -7.54
C ASP A 184 -0.23 3.12 -6.22
N ASP A 185 0.59 2.94 -5.17
CA ASP A 185 0.37 3.45 -3.79
C ASP A 185 -0.91 2.94 -3.12
N ILE A 186 -0.82 1.89 -2.32
CA ILE A 186 -2.00 1.25 -1.69
C ILE A 186 -2.82 2.23 -0.84
N LYS A 187 -4.15 2.16 -0.91
CA LYS A 187 -5.02 2.91 0.01
C LYS A 187 -4.89 2.40 1.44
N SER A 188 -5.35 3.23 2.36
CA SER A 188 -5.67 2.83 3.73
C SER A 188 -7.19 2.88 3.90
N GLN A 189 -7.78 2.09 4.80
CA GLN A 189 -9.23 2.09 5.00
C GLN A 189 -9.73 3.48 5.42
N VAL A 190 -9.17 4.02 6.50
CA VAL A 190 -9.43 5.39 6.95
C VAL A 190 -8.11 6.07 7.26
N GLY A 191 -7.62 6.83 6.29
CA GLY A 191 -6.42 7.66 6.42
C GLY A 191 -6.75 9.14 6.59
N ALA A 192 -5.71 9.92 6.90
CA ALA A 192 -5.82 11.37 6.99
C ALA A 192 -6.31 12.01 5.68
N THR A 193 -5.81 11.54 4.53
CA THR A 193 -6.17 12.07 3.20
C THR A 193 -7.66 11.89 2.87
N ILE A 194 -8.22 10.69 3.07
CA ILE A 194 -9.65 10.45 2.77
C ILE A 194 -10.55 11.21 3.76
N THR A 195 -10.18 11.24 5.04
CA THR A 195 -10.93 12.01 6.06
C THR A 195 -10.95 13.50 5.71
N HIS A 196 -9.80 14.06 5.36
CA HIS A 196 -9.67 15.47 4.99
C HIS A 196 -10.46 15.78 3.72
N ARG A 197 -10.40 14.92 2.70
CA ARG A 197 -11.18 15.05 1.47
C ARG A 197 -12.69 15.08 1.74
N VAL A 198 -13.19 14.16 2.56
CA VAL A 198 -14.62 14.10 2.92
C VAL A 198 -15.06 15.36 3.68
N MET A 199 -14.24 15.85 4.62
CA MET A 199 -14.54 17.08 5.35
C MET A 199 -14.50 18.33 4.46
N ALA A 200 -13.51 18.41 3.56
CA ALA A 200 -13.41 19.51 2.59
C ALA A 200 -14.61 19.53 1.64
N LYS A 201 -15.03 18.36 1.15
CA LYS A 201 -16.25 18.21 0.35
C LYS A 201 -17.52 18.59 1.13
N LEU A 202 -17.61 18.22 2.41
CA LEU A 202 -18.74 18.61 3.25
C LEU A 202 -18.84 20.14 3.40
N PHE A 203 -17.72 20.85 3.50
CA PHE A 203 -17.73 22.32 3.53
C PHE A 203 -18.34 22.86 2.23
N GLU A 204 -17.85 22.39 1.09
CA GLU A 204 -18.34 22.78 -0.24
C GLU A 204 -19.82 22.46 -0.44
N ASP A 205 -20.25 21.23 -0.19
CA ASP A 205 -21.64 20.77 -0.36
C ASP A 205 -22.64 21.54 0.52
N ARG A 206 -22.16 22.18 1.59
CA ARG A 206 -22.96 23.01 2.51
C ARG A 206 -22.80 24.51 2.27
N GLY A 207 -22.10 24.90 1.21
CA GLY A 207 -21.88 26.31 0.84
C GLY A 207 -20.93 27.05 1.79
N VAL A 208 -20.07 26.33 2.53
CA VAL A 208 -19.00 26.90 3.34
C VAL A 208 -17.75 27.02 2.47
N GLN A 209 -17.28 28.24 2.27
CA GLN A 209 -16.04 28.46 1.51
C GLN A 209 -14.85 28.11 2.37
N LEU A 210 -14.12 27.06 2.02
CA LEU A 210 -12.85 26.72 2.66
C LEU A 210 -11.80 27.75 2.24
N ASP A 211 -11.13 28.41 3.18
CA ASP A 211 -10.12 29.44 2.90
C ASP A 211 -8.70 28.91 3.11
N ARG A 212 -8.49 28.10 4.16
CA ARG A 212 -7.17 27.59 4.58
C ARG A 212 -7.29 26.19 5.16
N THR A 213 -6.26 25.37 4.95
CA THR A 213 -6.18 24.06 5.59
C THR A 213 -4.74 23.60 5.84
N PHE A 214 -4.56 22.83 6.91
CA PHE A 214 -3.35 22.03 7.09
C PHE A 214 -3.68 20.60 7.50
N GLN A 215 -2.75 19.70 7.19
CA GLN A 215 -2.71 18.31 7.64
C GLN A 215 -1.28 17.96 8.04
N LEU A 216 -1.06 17.85 9.35
CA LEU A 216 0.21 17.47 9.96
C LEU A 216 0.16 16.00 10.34
N ASN A 217 1.13 15.20 9.89
CA ASN A 217 1.18 13.77 10.17
C ASN A 217 2.46 13.43 10.95
N VAL A 218 2.34 12.72 12.07
CA VAL A 218 3.47 12.20 12.85
C VAL A 218 3.33 10.69 13.02
N GLY A 219 4.46 9.98 13.09
CA GLY A 219 4.52 8.53 13.29
C GLY A 219 5.90 8.08 13.76
N GLY A 220 6.02 6.83 14.22
CA GLY A 220 7.23 6.31 14.86
C GLY A 220 7.90 5.13 14.14
N ASN A 221 7.47 4.79 12.92
CA ASN A 221 8.04 3.69 12.14
C ASN A 221 9.12 4.18 11.15
N MET A 222 9.77 3.22 10.50
CA MET A 222 10.81 3.53 9.50
C MET A 222 10.28 4.19 8.23
N ASP A 223 9.00 4.03 7.86
CA ASP A 223 8.42 4.80 6.75
C ASP A 223 8.42 6.30 7.10
N PHE A 224 7.96 6.67 8.31
CA PHE A 224 8.00 8.06 8.79
C PHE A 224 9.43 8.60 8.91
N LYS A 225 10.36 7.79 9.41
CA LYS A 225 11.77 8.20 9.53
C LYS A 225 12.40 8.42 8.15
N ASN A 226 12.15 7.53 7.19
CA ASN A 226 12.57 7.67 5.80
C ASN A 226 11.95 8.92 5.15
N MET A 227 10.70 9.22 5.49
CA MET A 227 10.00 10.43 5.05
C MET A 227 10.50 11.73 5.69
N LEU A 228 11.50 11.73 6.57
CA LEU A 228 12.21 12.97 6.95
C LEU A 228 13.22 13.41 5.88
N GLU A 229 13.60 12.50 4.99
CA GLU A 229 14.48 12.77 3.86
C GLU A 229 13.70 13.48 2.75
N ARG A 230 13.72 14.82 2.77
CA ARG A 230 12.90 15.67 1.88
C ARG A 230 13.09 15.37 0.39
N ASP A 231 14.30 14.99 -0.02
CA ASP A 231 14.62 14.68 -1.42
C ASP A 231 13.84 13.45 -1.93
N ARG A 232 13.40 12.54 -1.04
CA ARG A 232 12.59 11.36 -1.40
C ARG A 232 11.08 11.64 -1.44
N LEU A 233 10.64 12.88 -1.14
CA LEU A 233 9.23 13.20 -0.87
C LEU A 233 8.52 14.04 -1.94
N GLU A 234 9.24 14.59 -2.92
CA GLU A 234 8.66 15.56 -3.85
C GLU A 234 7.37 15.05 -4.52
N SER A 235 7.41 13.83 -5.06
CA SER A 235 6.27 13.18 -5.69
C SER A 235 5.09 12.95 -4.73
N LYS A 236 5.38 12.54 -3.47
CA LYS A 236 4.34 12.21 -2.46
C LYS A 236 3.69 13.46 -1.87
N LYS A 237 4.41 14.58 -1.78
CA LYS A 237 3.85 15.86 -1.34
C LYS A 237 2.89 16.43 -2.40
N LEU A 238 3.26 16.33 -3.67
CA LEU A 238 2.41 16.72 -4.79
C LEU A 238 1.13 15.88 -4.83
N SER A 239 1.25 14.54 -4.77
CA SER A 239 0.09 13.65 -4.83
C SER A 239 -0.91 13.87 -3.68
N LYS A 240 -0.41 14.05 -2.44
CA LYS A 240 -1.27 14.31 -1.28
C LYS A 240 -1.97 15.67 -1.34
N THR A 241 -1.28 16.69 -1.82
CA THR A 241 -1.87 18.04 -1.95
C THR A 241 -2.97 18.00 -2.99
N GLN A 242 -2.69 17.45 -4.18
CA GLN A 242 -3.67 17.28 -5.25
C GLN A 242 -4.86 16.41 -4.83
N ALA A 243 -4.65 15.35 -4.06
CA ALA A 243 -5.72 14.46 -3.58
C ALA A 243 -6.79 15.17 -2.71
N VAL A 244 -6.45 16.31 -2.10
CA VAL A 244 -7.39 17.15 -1.34
C VAL A 244 -7.91 18.29 -2.20
N THR A 245 -7.02 19.04 -2.88
CA THR A 245 -7.40 20.25 -3.62
C THR A 245 -8.15 19.97 -4.92
N SER A 246 -7.97 18.79 -5.54
CA SER A 246 -8.67 18.41 -6.79
C SER A 246 -10.19 18.27 -6.65
N ASN A 247 -10.69 18.16 -5.41
CA ASN A 247 -12.12 18.06 -5.14
C ASN A 247 -12.76 19.39 -4.76
N LEU A 248 -12.00 20.50 -4.78
CA LEU A 248 -12.52 21.84 -4.51
C LEU A 248 -12.76 22.55 -5.84
N GLU A 249 -13.91 23.19 -6.00
CA GLU A 249 -14.22 24.00 -7.19
C GLU A 249 -13.38 25.29 -7.26
N HIS A 250 -12.83 25.75 -6.13
CA HIS A 250 -12.03 26.97 -6.04
C HIS A 250 -10.57 26.70 -5.64
N ASP A 251 -9.67 27.51 -6.18
CA ASP A 251 -8.25 27.48 -5.81
C ASP A 251 -8.05 28.18 -4.45
N LEU A 252 -7.52 27.43 -3.48
CA LEU A 252 -7.11 27.95 -2.17
C LEU A 252 -5.84 28.80 -2.27
N GLY A 253 -5.03 28.62 -3.31
CA GLY A 253 -3.70 29.19 -3.44
C GLY A 253 -2.65 28.46 -2.59
N ALA A 254 -1.45 28.26 -3.14
CA ALA A 254 -0.41 27.40 -2.55
C ALA A 254 -0.01 27.76 -1.11
N ARG A 255 -0.13 29.02 -0.70
CA ARG A 255 0.22 29.47 0.67
C ARG A 255 -0.80 29.04 1.74
N ASN A 256 -2.01 28.65 1.34
CA ASN A 256 -3.13 28.36 2.23
C ASN A 256 -3.35 26.85 2.44
N VAL A 257 -2.49 26.00 1.86
CA VAL A 257 -2.57 24.54 1.95
C VAL A 257 -1.23 24.00 2.43
N HIS A 258 -1.23 23.25 3.53
CA HIS A 258 -0.03 22.57 4.04
C HIS A 258 -0.32 21.10 4.33
N ILE A 259 0.19 20.19 3.52
CA ILE A 259 -0.03 18.73 3.67
C ILE A 259 1.31 18.01 3.53
N GLY A 260 1.68 17.20 4.53
CA GLY A 260 2.91 16.43 4.47
C GLY A 260 3.21 15.63 5.75
N PRO A 261 4.25 14.78 5.73
CA PRO A 261 4.86 14.31 6.97
C PRO A 261 5.40 15.52 7.75
N SER A 262 5.19 15.50 9.06
CA SER A 262 5.57 16.59 9.94
C SER A 262 6.77 16.23 10.79
N ASP A 263 6.75 15.06 11.43
CA ASP A 263 7.83 14.64 12.32
C ASP A 263 7.86 13.12 12.56
N TYR A 264 8.97 12.66 13.13
CA TYR A 264 9.17 11.29 13.62
C TYR A 264 9.13 11.27 15.15
N VAL A 265 8.15 10.54 15.71
CA VAL A 265 7.96 10.41 17.15
C VAL A 265 8.08 8.94 17.51
N GLN A 266 9.29 8.51 17.88
CA GLN A 266 9.68 7.10 18.00
C GLN A 266 8.69 6.25 18.81
N TRP A 267 8.23 6.73 19.96
CA TRP A 267 7.35 5.95 20.84
C TRP A 267 5.95 5.71 20.26
N LEU A 268 5.57 6.39 19.17
CA LEU A 268 4.33 6.06 18.45
C LEU A 268 4.41 4.70 17.78
N ASP A 269 5.61 4.15 17.56
CA ASP A 269 5.82 2.92 16.80
C ASP A 269 5.13 3.01 15.43
N ASP A 270 4.40 1.99 15.02
CA ASP A 270 3.62 2.01 13.77
C ASP A 270 2.32 2.83 13.85
N ARG A 271 2.01 3.49 14.98
CA ARG A 271 0.90 4.42 15.05
C ARG A 271 1.22 5.69 14.29
N LYS A 272 0.16 6.25 13.72
CA LYS A 272 0.16 7.51 13.00
C LYS A 272 -0.93 8.39 13.51
N TRP A 273 -0.54 9.61 13.83
CA TRP A 273 -1.46 10.67 14.22
C TRP A 273 -1.50 11.74 13.16
N ALA A 274 -2.71 12.14 12.78
CA ALA A 274 -2.92 13.27 11.90
C ALA A 274 -3.69 14.37 12.62
N TYR A 275 -3.14 15.57 12.61
CA TYR A 275 -3.77 16.79 13.09
C TYR A 275 -4.17 17.62 11.89
N VAL A 276 -5.47 17.86 11.75
CA VAL A 276 -6.02 18.52 10.57
C VAL A 276 -6.88 19.67 10.99
N ARG A 277 -6.73 20.79 10.28
CA ARG A 277 -7.50 21.99 10.51
C ARG A 277 -8.01 22.54 9.19
N LEU A 278 -9.30 22.80 9.12
CA LEU A 278 -10.00 23.45 8.03
C LEU A 278 -10.57 24.77 8.54
N GLU A 279 -10.25 25.88 7.88
CA GLU A 279 -10.79 27.19 8.18
C GLU A 279 -11.56 27.71 6.97
N GLY A 280 -12.83 28.07 7.17
CA GLY A 280 -13.67 28.60 6.13
C GLY A 280 -14.60 29.72 6.62
N ARG A 281 -15.45 30.18 5.70
CA ARG A 281 -16.49 31.20 5.94
C ARG A 281 -17.86 30.64 5.59
N ALA A 282 -18.80 30.83 6.51
CA ALA A 282 -20.21 30.46 6.35
C ALA A 282 -21.07 31.67 5.96
N PHE A 283 -22.38 31.59 6.16
CA PHE A 283 -23.31 32.68 5.86
C PHE A 283 -22.89 33.99 6.55
N GLY A 284 -22.86 35.09 5.78
CA GLY A 284 -22.44 36.41 6.26
C GLY A 284 -20.93 36.54 6.51
N ASP A 285 -20.12 35.73 5.83
CA ASP A 285 -18.66 35.68 5.99
C ASP A 285 -18.19 35.34 7.42
N VAL A 286 -19.08 34.72 8.21
CA VAL A 286 -18.79 34.33 9.59
C VAL A 286 -17.78 33.18 9.59
N PRO A 287 -16.67 33.26 10.34
CA PRO A 287 -15.69 32.18 10.41
C PRO A 287 -16.29 30.87 10.92
N LEU A 288 -16.00 29.78 10.22
CA LEU A 288 -16.31 28.41 10.60
C LEU A 288 -15.03 27.58 10.54
N ASN A 289 -14.66 26.98 11.66
CA ASN A 289 -13.43 26.19 11.78
C ASN A 289 -13.77 24.76 12.20
N LEU A 290 -13.06 23.80 11.61
CA LEU A 290 -13.05 22.40 12.04
C LEU A 290 -11.60 22.00 12.32
N GLU A 291 -11.36 21.45 13.49
CA GLU A 291 -10.08 20.85 13.84
C GLU A 291 -10.32 19.45 14.39
N TYR A 292 -9.54 18.48 13.92
CA TYR A 292 -9.67 17.10 14.35
C TYR A 292 -8.32 16.40 14.45
N LYS A 293 -8.30 15.37 15.30
CA LYS A 293 -7.21 14.42 15.44
C LYS A 293 -7.67 13.04 14.97
N LEU A 294 -6.90 12.41 14.10
CA LEU A 294 -7.07 11.01 13.70
C LEU A 294 -5.91 10.18 14.27
N GLU A 295 -6.23 9.09 14.95
CA GLU A 295 -5.24 8.11 15.43
C GLU A 295 -5.51 6.75 14.78
N VAL A 296 -4.48 6.19 14.15
CA VAL A 296 -4.54 4.87 13.51
C VAL A 296 -3.23 4.11 13.72
N TRP A 297 -3.28 2.79 13.57
CA TRP A 297 -2.10 1.98 13.27
C TRP A 297 -1.90 1.99 11.74
N ASP A 298 -0.77 2.48 11.24
CA ASP A 298 -0.63 2.79 9.81
C ASP A 298 -0.61 1.52 8.94
N SER A 299 0.13 0.49 9.33
CA SER A 299 0.31 -0.72 8.52
C SER A 299 -0.93 -1.64 8.48
N PRO A 300 -1.61 -1.94 9.61
CA PRO A 300 -2.86 -2.70 9.58
C PRO A 300 -3.99 -1.99 8.81
N ASN A 301 -3.92 -0.67 8.69
CA ASN A 301 -4.92 0.12 7.96
C ASN A 301 -4.89 -0.13 6.44
N SER A 302 -3.85 -0.78 5.89
CA SER A 302 -3.79 -1.22 4.49
C SER A 302 -3.77 -2.74 4.31
N ALA A 303 -3.54 -3.53 5.36
CA ALA A 303 -3.39 -4.99 5.27
C ALA A 303 -4.59 -5.67 4.58
N GLY A 304 -5.82 -5.34 4.99
CA GLY A 304 -7.02 -5.91 4.35
C GLY A 304 -7.16 -5.55 2.87
N ILE A 305 -6.80 -4.32 2.50
CA ILE A 305 -6.82 -3.84 1.11
C ILE A 305 -5.77 -4.60 0.27
N ILE A 306 -4.61 -4.91 0.84
CA ILE A 306 -3.60 -5.74 0.17
C ILE A 306 -4.09 -7.18 -0.01
N ILE A 307 -4.75 -7.77 1.00
CA ILE A 307 -5.32 -9.12 0.86
C ILE A 307 -6.33 -9.12 -0.31
N ASP A 308 -7.19 -8.10 -0.43
CA ASP A 308 -8.11 -7.94 -1.59
C ASP A 308 -7.33 -7.81 -2.92
N ALA A 309 -6.26 -7.00 -2.96
CA ALA A 309 -5.42 -6.81 -4.15
C ALA A 309 -4.73 -8.11 -4.61
N ILE A 310 -4.16 -8.88 -3.67
CA ILE A 310 -3.52 -10.18 -3.95
C ILE A 310 -4.51 -11.13 -4.63
N ARG A 311 -5.73 -11.26 -4.08
CA ARG A 311 -6.76 -12.15 -4.61
C ARG A 311 -7.29 -11.66 -5.96
N ALA A 312 -7.43 -10.35 -6.15
CA ALA A 312 -7.79 -9.77 -7.45
C ALA A 312 -6.71 -10.04 -8.53
N ALA A 313 -5.44 -9.89 -8.19
CA ALA A 313 -4.32 -10.20 -9.07
C ALA A 313 -4.30 -11.68 -9.46
N LYS A 314 -4.60 -12.58 -8.50
CA LYS A 314 -4.73 -14.01 -8.77
C LYS A 314 -5.88 -14.34 -9.72
N ILE A 315 -7.06 -13.75 -9.50
CA ILE A 315 -8.21 -13.90 -10.39
C ILE A 315 -7.85 -13.50 -11.82
N ALA A 316 -7.16 -12.37 -12.01
CA ALA A 316 -6.71 -11.96 -13.34
C ALA A 316 -5.73 -12.95 -13.96
N LYS A 317 -4.76 -13.45 -13.17
CA LYS A 317 -3.79 -14.46 -13.63
C LYS A 317 -4.50 -15.74 -14.11
N ASP A 318 -5.51 -16.21 -13.39
CA ASP A 318 -6.28 -17.40 -13.78
C ASP A 318 -7.11 -17.20 -15.05
N ARG A 319 -7.56 -15.96 -15.28
CA ARG A 319 -8.30 -15.57 -16.48
C ARG A 319 -7.38 -15.24 -17.66
N GLY A 320 -6.05 -15.30 -17.48
CA GLY A 320 -5.07 -14.96 -18.50
C GLY A 320 -5.07 -13.46 -18.88
N ILE A 321 -5.35 -12.58 -17.92
CA ILE A 321 -5.50 -11.14 -18.12
C ILE A 321 -4.20 -10.44 -17.71
N GLY A 322 -3.49 -9.89 -18.69
CA GLY A 322 -2.28 -9.08 -18.47
C GLY A 322 -2.56 -7.58 -18.39
N GLY A 323 -1.54 -6.84 -17.95
CA GLY A 323 -1.57 -5.39 -17.83
C GLY A 323 -2.25 -4.90 -16.54
N PRO A 324 -2.44 -3.57 -16.42
CA PRO A 324 -3.08 -2.98 -15.24
C PRO A 324 -4.55 -3.40 -15.09
N LEU A 325 -4.90 -3.86 -13.89
CA LEU A 325 -6.29 -4.16 -13.52
C LEU A 325 -6.99 -2.87 -13.08
N LEU A 326 -7.64 -2.21 -14.04
CA LEU A 326 -8.25 -0.89 -13.87
C LEU A 326 -9.28 -0.86 -12.74
N SER A 327 -10.13 -1.88 -12.64
CA SER A 327 -11.22 -1.90 -11.67
C SER A 327 -10.72 -2.14 -10.24
N PRO A 328 -9.87 -3.16 -9.96
CA PRO A 328 -9.17 -3.28 -8.70
C PRO A 328 -8.32 -2.05 -8.34
N ALA A 329 -7.51 -1.54 -9.28
CA ALA A 329 -6.61 -0.42 -9.00
C ALA A 329 -7.38 0.84 -8.60
N ALA A 330 -8.46 1.20 -9.30
CA ALA A 330 -9.24 2.40 -8.99
C ALA A 330 -9.82 2.39 -7.57
N TYR A 331 -10.20 1.22 -7.06
CA TYR A 331 -10.74 1.09 -5.71
C TYR A 331 -9.66 0.93 -4.64
N LEU A 332 -8.60 0.17 -4.91
CA LEU A 332 -7.62 -0.25 -3.90
C LEU A 332 -6.37 0.65 -3.83
N MET A 333 -6.07 1.44 -4.87
CA MET A 333 -4.84 2.23 -5.01
C MET A 333 -5.12 3.73 -5.04
N LYS A 334 -4.18 4.55 -4.53
CA LYS A 334 -4.30 6.02 -4.49
C LYS A 334 -3.99 6.65 -5.85
N SER A 335 -3.09 6.04 -6.61
CA SER A 335 -2.63 6.49 -7.93
C SER A 335 -2.91 5.42 -8.98
N PRO A 336 -4.18 5.06 -9.23
CA PRO A 336 -4.53 4.11 -10.29
C PRO A 336 -4.24 4.69 -11.68
N PRO A 337 -4.12 3.84 -12.71
CA PRO A 337 -4.00 4.29 -14.10
C PRO A 337 -5.21 5.13 -14.56
N GLU A 338 -6.40 4.80 -14.05
CA GLU A 338 -7.65 5.52 -14.29
C GLU A 338 -8.31 5.88 -12.95
N GLN A 339 -8.40 7.18 -12.65
CA GLN A 339 -9.08 7.67 -11.45
C GLN A 339 -10.59 7.50 -11.58
N ARG A 340 -11.22 6.87 -10.58
CA ARG A 340 -12.67 6.74 -10.48
C ARG A 340 -13.13 7.15 -9.09
N ARG A 341 -14.39 7.61 -8.99
CA ARG A 341 -15.03 7.80 -7.68
C ARG A 341 -15.10 6.45 -6.94
N ASP A 342 -14.86 6.46 -5.63
CA ASP A 342 -14.77 5.22 -4.83
C ASP A 342 -16.02 4.33 -4.95
N GLU A 343 -17.23 4.91 -5.00
CA GLU A 343 -18.49 4.18 -5.21
C GLU A 343 -18.51 3.41 -6.54
N VAL A 344 -18.04 4.04 -7.62
CA VAL A 344 -17.95 3.44 -8.96
C VAL A 344 -16.82 2.41 -9.00
N GLY A 345 -15.68 2.73 -8.39
CA GLY A 345 -14.55 1.81 -8.26
C GLY A 345 -14.96 0.52 -7.54
N ARG A 346 -15.70 0.63 -6.43
CA ARG A 346 -16.21 -0.53 -5.68
C ARG A 346 -17.13 -1.39 -6.54
N ALA A 347 -18.13 -0.79 -7.18
CA ALA A 347 -19.08 -1.53 -8.02
C ALA A 347 -18.40 -2.23 -9.19
N LYS A 348 -17.40 -1.59 -9.81
CA LYS A 348 -16.59 -2.17 -10.88
C LYS A 348 -15.71 -3.31 -10.40
N LEU A 349 -15.16 -3.22 -9.19
CA LEU A 349 -14.42 -4.32 -8.57
C LEU A 349 -15.33 -5.51 -8.26
N GLU A 350 -16.55 -5.30 -7.77
CA GLU A 350 -17.54 -6.39 -7.61
C GLU A 350 -17.89 -7.07 -8.94
N ALA A 351 -18.08 -6.28 -10.00
CA ALA A 351 -18.29 -6.79 -11.35
C ALA A 351 -17.07 -7.59 -11.86
N PHE A 352 -15.84 -7.12 -11.58
CA PHE A 352 -14.63 -7.87 -11.89
C PHE A 352 -14.57 -9.20 -11.13
N ILE A 353 -14.89 -9.22 -9.83
CA ILE A 353 -14.90 -10.44 -9.02
C ILE A 353 -15.86 -11.47 -9.61
N SER A 354 -17.09 -11.06 -9.95
CA SER A 354 -18.12 -11.92 -10.52
C SER A 354 -17.88 -12.35 -11.97
N GLY A 355 -16.99 -11.66 -12.70
CA GLY A 355 -16.65 -11.96 -14.10
C GLY A 355 -17.39 -11.11 -15.14
N ASP A 356 -18.18 -10.13 -14.69
CA ASP A 356 -18.94 -9.19 -15.54
C ASP A 356 -18.09 -8.00 -16.04
N GLU A 357 -16.87 -7.82 -15.50
CA GLU A 357 -15.90 -6.82 -15.94
C GLU A 357 -14.55 -7.49 -16.27
N PRO A 358 -13.89 -7.13 -17.38
CA PRO A 358 -12.65 -7.79 -17.80
C PRO A 358 -11.44 -7.45 -16.94
N ARG A 359 -11.23 -6.19 -16.53
CA ARG A 359 -10.01 -5.76 -15.83
C ARG A 359 -10.23 -4.63 -14.83
#